data_AF-A0ABC8V296-F1
#
_entry.id   AF-A0ABC8V296-F1
#
_cell.length_a   1.000
_cell.length_b   1.000
_cell.length_c   1.000
_cell.angle_alpha   90.00
_cell.angle_beta   90.00
_cell.angle_gamma   90.00
#
_symmetry.space_group_name_H-M   'P 1'
#
loop_
_entity.id
_entity.type
_entity.pdbx_description
1 polymer ?
#
loop_
_entity_poly.entity_id
_entity_poly.type
_entity_poly.pdbx_seq_one_letter_code
_entity_poly.pdbx_strand_id
1 'polypeptide(L)'
;MREDGFVEKDVLQVIHVTFLCIQPHANLRPPMSEIVAMLTCKVEVVRTPIKPAFFDRRCKKDEKVSWDTISEVLPSPMQSESHSSP
;
A
#
# COMPACT_ATOMS: atom_id res chain seq x y z
N MET A 1 9.02 34.50 -2.10
CA MET A 1 7.90 33.72 -1.55
C MET A 1 8.37 32.27 -1.51
N ARG A 2 8.48 31.66 -0.34
CA ARG A 2 8.97 30.27 -0.20
C ARG A 2 7.79 29.33 -0.32
N GLU A 3 7.46 28.94 -1.54
CA GLU A 3 6.34 28.01 -1.80
C GLU A 3 6.75 26.55 -1.59
N ASP A 4 8.04 26.24 -1.66
CA ASP A 4 8.58 24.88 -1.55
C ASP A 4 8.27 24.19 -0.21
N GLY A 5 8.33 24.94 0.89
CA GLY A 5 8.14 24.39 2.24
C GLY A 5 6.68 24.06 2.60
N PHE A 6 5.71 24.58 1.84
CA PHE A 6 4.29 24.23 2.00
C PHE A 6 3.98 22.91 1.28
N VAL A 7 4.56 22.72 0.08
CA VAL A 7 4.40 21.52 -0.73
C VAL A 7 4.99 20.29 -0.03
N GLU A 8 6.17 20.41 0.59
CA GLU A 8 6.80 19.29 1.30
C GLU A 8 5.91 18.72 2.42
N LYS A 9 5.30 19.60 3.22
CA LYS A 9 4.40 19.19 4.32
C LYS A 9 3.17 18.47 3.80
N ASP A 10 2.59 18.96 2.71
CA ASP A 10 1.40 18.36 2.10
C ASP A 10 1.73 16.99 1.51
N VAL A 11 2.90 16.85 0.87
CA VAL A 11 3.39 15.56 0.36
C VAL A 11 3.61 14.57 1.50
N LEU A 12 4.30 14.97 2.57
CA LEU A 12 4.53 14.11 3.73
C LEU A 12 3.20 13.67 4.38
N GLN A 13 2.23 14.58 4.45
CA GLN A 13 0.91 14.28 4.98
C GLN A 13 0.17 13.26 4.12
N VAL A 14 0.18 13.42 2.80
CA VAL A 14 -0.45 12.47 1.87
C VAL A 14 0.20 11.09 1.97
N ILE A 15 1.53 11.02 2.08
CA ILE A 15 2.25 9.75 2.28
C ILE A 15 1.80 9.07 3.58
N HIS A 16 1.70 9.83 4.68
CA HIS A 16 1.26 9.31 5.97
C HIS A 16 -0.18 8.77 5.91
N VAL A 17 -1.11 9.53 5.31
CA VAL A 17 -2.49 9.09 5.09
C VAL A 17 -2.54 7.82 4.25
N THR A 18 -1.74 7.75 3.19
CA THR A 18 -1.63 6.56 2.33
C THR A 18 -1.24 5.33 3.14
N PHE A 19 -0.26 5.46 4.03
CA PHE A 19 0.16 4.37 4.91
C PHE A 19 -0.91 3.95 5.92
N LEU A 20 -1.81 4.84 6.35
CA LEU A 20 -2.96 4.47 7.18
C LEU A 20 -4.05 3.74 6.38
N CYS A 21 -4.23 4.08 5.10
CA CYS A 21 -5.23 3.44 4.24
C CYS A 21 -4.86 1.99 3.85
N ILE A 22 -3.57 1.69 3.72
CA ILE A 22 -3.08 0.38 3.26
C ILE A 22 -2.76 -0.59 4.40
N GLN A 23 -3.25 -0.31 5.61
CA GLN A 23 -2.99 -1.16 6.75
C GLN A 23 -3.50 -2.59 6.54
N PRO A 24 -2.77 -3.62 7.01
CA PRO A 24 -3.12 -5.02 6.77
C PRO A 24 -4.43 -5.39 7.46
N HIS A 25 -4.70 -4.80 8.63
CA HIS A 25 -5.95 -4.98 9.35
C HIS A 25 -6.94 -3.86 9.00
N ALA A 26 -8.15 -4.23 8.58
CA ALA A 26 -9.18 -3.28 8.15
C ALA A 26 -9.57 -2.29 9.26
N ASN A 27 -9.58 -2.73 10.52
CA ASN A 27 -9.90 -1.89 11.68
C ASN A 27 -8.83 -0.82 11.99
N LEU A 28 -7.65 -0.91 11.39
CA LEU A 28 -6.60 0.11 11.52
C LEU A 28 -6.72 1.20 10.43
N ARG A 29 -7.58 0.99 9.43
CA ARG A 29 -7.79 1.96 8.35
C ARG A 29 -8.76 3.05 8.83
N PRO A 30 -8.43 4.33 8.61
CA PRO A 30 -9.32 5.42 8.98
C PRO A 30 -10.58 5.43 8.11
N PRO A 31 -11.72 5.90 8.63
CA PRO A 31 -12.92 6.11 7.83
C PRO A 31 -12.69 7.22 6.81
N MET A 32 -13.43 7.20 5.70
CA MET A 32 -13.30 8.21 4.63
C MET A 32 -13.53 9.64 5.11
N SER A 33 -14.42 9.85 6.07
CA SER A 33 -14.64 11.16 6.68
C SER A 33 -13.40 11.70 7.39
N GLU A 34 -12.67 10.82 8.10
CA GLU A 34 -11.41 11.17 8.75
C GLU A 34 -10.31 11.45 7.71
N ILE A 35 -10.21 10.63 6.66
CA ILE A 35 -9.26 10.86 5.55
C ILE A 35 -9.47 12.22 4.91
N VAL A 36 -10.73 12.57 4.59
CA VAL A 36 -11.06 13.89 4.02
C VAL A 36 -10.67 14.99 5.00
N ALA A 37 -11.04 14.88 6.28
CA ALA A 37 -10.68 15.88 7.29
C ALA A 37 -9.16 16.06 7.43
N MET A 38 -8.38 14.99 7.38
CA MET A 38 -6.92 15.07 7.40
C MET A 38 -6.42 15.87 6.18
N LEU A 39 -6.86 15.51 4.97
CA LEU A 39 -6.39 16.14 3.73
C LEU A 39 -6.84 17.59 3.56
N THR A 40 -8.06 17.93 3.97
CA THR A 40 -8.64 19.27 3.75
C THR A 40 -8.39 20.23 4.90
N CYS A 41 -8.46 19.75 6.14
CA CYS A 41 -8.36 20.58 7.33
C CYS A 41 -6.96 20.56 7.95
N LYS A 42 -6.02 19.80 7.37
CA LYS A 42 -4.63 19.63 7.85
C LYS A 42 -4.57 19.29 9.34
N VAL A 43 -5.55 18.51 9.81
CA VAL A 43 -5.59 18.02 11.20
C VAL A 43 -4.38 17.12 11.40
N GLU A 44 -3.71 17.28 12.55
CA GLU A 44 -2.55 16.45 12.88
C GLU A 44 -2.91 14.96 12.81
N VAL A 45 -2.06 14.21 12.12
CA VAL A 45 -2.19 12.77 12.00
C VAL A 45 -1.69 12.11 13.28
N VAL A 46 -2.60 11.88 14.23
CA VAL A 46 -2.24 11.36 15.57
C VAL A 46 -1.81 9.89 15.54
N ARG A 47 -2.20 9.12 14.51
CA ARG A 47 -1.90 7.68 14.42
C ARG A 47 -0.69 7.40 13.53
N THR A 48 0.28 6.67 14.05
CA THR A 48 1.42 6.16 13.28
C THR A 48 1.06 4.83 12.61
N PRO A 49 1.30 4.69 11.29
CA PRO A 49 1.18 3.42 10.57
C PRO A 49 1.96 2.31 11.26
N ILE A 50 1.41 1.09 11.32
CA ILE A 50 2.22 -0.06 11.74
C ILE A 50 3.26 -0.37 10.66
N LYS A 51 4.41 -0.88 11.10
CA LYS A 51 5.49 -1.30 10.20
C LYS A 51 4.96 -2.42 9.29
N PRO A 52 5.09 -2.30 7.96
CA PRO A 52 4.62 -3.34 7.06
C PRO A 52 5.31 -4.69 7.32
N ALA A 53 4.55 -5.78 7.26
CA ALA A 53 5.04 -7.13 7.56
C ALA A 53 6.22 -7.59 6.68
N PHE A 54 6.37 -7.02 5.47
CA PHE A 54 7.48 -7.36 4.58
C PHE A 54 8.84 -6.87 5.08
N PHE A 55 8.89 -5.87 5.97
CA PHE A 55 10.15 -5.44 6.57
C PHE A 55 10.72 -6.45 7.58
N ASP A 56 9.90 -7.37 8.08
CA ASP A 56 10.33 -8.40 9.03
C ASP A 56 10.81 -9.69 8.34
N ARG A 57 10.68 -9.75 7.00
CA ARG A 57 11.31 -10.79 6.19
C ARG A 57 12.82 -10.53 6.17
N ARG A 58 13.51 -11.00 7.22
CA ARG A 58 14.94 -11.25 7.16
C ARG A 58 15.19 -12.08 5.91
N CYS A 59 15.90 -11.49 4.94
CA CYS A 59 16.36 -12.18 3.75
C CYS A 59 17.12 -13.42 4.22
N LYS A 60 16.51 -14.60 4.15
CA LYS A 60 17.27 -15.84 4.25
C LYS A 60 18.10 -15.87 2.97
N LYS A 61 19.39 -15.54 3.12
CA LYS A 61 20.41 -15.73 2.11
C LYS A 61 20.50 -17.24 1.90
N ASP A 62 19.93 -17.74 0.81
CA ASP A 62 20.15 -19.05 0.18
C ASP A 62 19.13 -19.07 -0.97
N GLU A 63 19.41 -19.30 -2.24
CA GLU A 63 20.57 -19.71 -3.00
C GLU A 63 20.33 -19.09 -4.40
N LYS A 64 21.20 -19.27 -5.39
CA LYS A 64 21.14 -18.59 -6.70
C LYS A 64 19.73 -18.71 -7.35
N VAL A 65 18.90 -17.67 -7.27
CA VAL A 65 17.70 -17.56 -8.12
C VAL A 65 18.20 -17.29 -9.54
N SER A 66 18.22 -18.34 -10.37
CA SER A 66 18.37 -18.19 -11.81
C SER A 66 17.08 -17.56 -12.33
N TRP A 67 17.21 -16.42 -12.99
CA TRP A 67 16.07 -15.67 -13.54
C TRP A 67 15.32 -16.47 -14.63
N ASP A 68 15.92 -17.54 -15.16
CA ASP A 68 15.35 -18.39 -16.20
C ASP A 68 14.15 -19.25 -15.73
N THR A 69 14.00 -19.51 -14.43
CA THR A 69 12.90 -20.37 -13.93
C THR A 69 11.62 -19.61 -13.59
N ILE A 70 11.68 -18.28 -13.44
CA ILE A 70 10.51 -17.48 -13.00
C ILE A 70 9.47 -17.35 -14.13
N SER A 71 9.87 -17.53 -15.38
CA SER A 71 8.96 -17.47 -16.54
C SER A 71 7.94 -18.61 -16.59
N GLU A 72 8.16 -19.73 -15.88
CA GLU A 72 7.26 -20.89 -15.95
C GLU A 72 6.31 -21.05 -14.74
N VAL A 73 6.52 -20.32 -13.64
CA VAL A 73 5.75 -20.49 -12.39
C VAL A 73 4.59 -19.50 -12.25
N LEU A 74 4.22 -18.80 -13.33
CA LEU A 74 2.94 -18.10 -13.40
C LEU A 74 1.97 -18.90 -14.29
N PRO A 75 1.20 -19.85 -13.73
CA PRO A 75 -0.02 -20.27 -14.41
C PRO A 75 -0.90 -19.02 -14.56
N SER A 76 -1.10 -18.59 -15.79
CA SER A 76 -1.95 -17.45 -16.12
C SER A 76 -3.36 -17.70 -15.57
N PRO A 77 -3.97 -16.78 -14.80
CA PRO A 77 -5.34 -16.97 -14.35
C PRO A 77 -6.34 -16.91 -15.51
N MET A 78 -6.94 -18.07 -15.76
CA MET A 78 -8.33 -18.32 -16.19
C MET A 78 -8.72 -17.91 -17.63
N GLN A 79 -8.79 -18.91 -18.51
CA GLN A 79 -9.76 -18.89 -19.60
C GLN A 79 -11.17 -18.86 -18.98
N SER A 80 -11.86 -17.74 -19.15
CA SER A 80 -13.29 -17.62 -18.89
C SER A 80 -14.05 -18.42 -19.95
N GLU A 81 -14.49 -19.63 -19.63
CA GLU A 81 -15.46 -20.33 -20.48
C GLU A 81 -16.85 -19.71 -20.27
N SER A 82 -17.34 -19.11 -21.34
CA SER A 82 -18.69 -18.56 -21.46
C SER A 82 -19.61 -19.62 -22.07
N HIS A 83 -20.83 -19.73 -21.52
CA HIS A 83 -22.01 -20.49 -22.01
C HIS A 83 -21.91 -22.03 -21.86
N SER A 84 -22.90 -22.78 -21.37
CA SER A 84 -24.36 -22.63 -21.38
C SER A 84 -24.94 -23.55 -20.29
N SER A 85 -26.17 -23.32 -19.82
CA SER A 85 -26.93 -24.34 -19.09
C SER A 85 -28.35 -24.41 -19.63
N PRO A 86 -28.97 -25.61 -19.63
CA PRO A 86 -30.10 -26.00 -20.49
C PRO A 86 -31.44 -25.35 -20.11
#